data_AF-A0A9P0TB46-F1
#
_entry.id   AF-A0A9P0TB46-F1
#
_cell.length_a   1.000
_cell.length_b   1.000
_cell.length_c   1.000
_cell.angle_alpha   90.00
_cell.angle_beta   90.00
_cell.angle_gamma   90.00
#
_symmetry.space_group_name_H-M   'P 1'
#
loop_
_entity.id
_entity.type
_entity.pdbx_description
1 polymer ?
#
loop_
_entity_poly.entity_id
_entity_poly.type
_entity_poly.pdbx_seq_one_letter_code
_entity_poly.pdbx_strand_id
1 'polypeptide(L)'
;MDRYEDCTLKLNGTYCLVQFVLVSDTQSGLLDMINEYSSNKNTRYNHSLLRHGICVPEQCSYANKKDQVSSLEACLNDTYWQKYKLKTKVLQPLQCNTDVKEPIVFAAGNVVVLVIIIVIIIMNLVGTLYHSCLMNSRGNRFLLCFSIKQNISKLRTSYTNLDDDEQQIKCFHGLRLTPSYALILVFTITWLGHLGSGTFWQVAIMSEVEWCRESWLYYLFYINNYVNSNRCMYHSWYMASNVQVMILGYFVCVLARGRSAKIWTMAILIAVGTIIPAAHTFYQDLDAVLFVSPE
;
A
#
# COMPACT_ATOMS: atom_id res chain seq x y z
N MET A 1 0.81 -26.87 5.80
CA MET A 1 -0.24 -25.88 6.05
C MET A 1 -1.54 -26.55 5.81
N ASP A 2 -2.50 -26.32 6.70
CA ASP A 2 -3.85 -26.83 6.52
C ASP A 2 -4.54 -26.07 5.39
N ARG A 3 -5.50 -26.71 4.73
CA ARG A 3 -6.27 -26.08 3.66
C ARG A 3 -7.31 -25.13 4.28
N TYR A 4 -7.20 -23.84 3.94
CA TYR A 4 -8.08 -22.79 4.44
C TYR A 4 -9.56 -23.06 4.14
N GLU A 5 -9.88 -23.42 2.89
CA GLU A 5 -11.26 -23.68 2.45
C GLU A 5 -11.87 -24.85 3.22
N ASP A 6 -11.14 -25.96 3.34
CA ASP A 6 -11.59 -27.14 4.08
C ASP A 6 -11.81 -26.84 5.56
N CYS A 7 -11.01 -25.94 6.15
CA CYS A 7 -11.15 -25.53 7.54
C CYS A 7 -12.39 -24.68 7.79
N THR A 8 -12.66 -23.72 6.90
CA THR A 8 -13.74 -22.74 7.06
C THR A 8 -15.13 -23.28 6.77
N LEU A 9 -15.23 -24.36 5.98
CA LEU A 9 -16.50 -25.06 5.74
C LEU A 9 -16.96 -25.91 6.94
N LYS A 10 -16.09 -26.16 7.93
CA LYS A 10 -16.38 -27.01 9.10
C LYS A 10 -17.11 -26.22 10.19
N LEU A 11 -18.03 -26.89 10.88
CA LEU A 11 -18.73 -26.33 12.03
C LEU A 11 -17.73 -25.97 13.13
N ASN A 12 -17.67 -24.70 13.55
CA ASN A 12 -16.70 -24.16 14.52
C ASN A 12 -15.21 -24.20 14.08
N GLY A 13 -14.90 -24.37 12.79
CA GLY A 13 -13.53 -24.31 12.29
C GLY A 13 -12.95 -22.89 12.35
N THR A 14 -11.84 -22.69 13.05
CA THR A 14 -11.12 -21.41 13.09
C THR A 14 -9.74 -21.57 12.46
N TYR A 15 -9.47 -20.77 11.43
CA TYR A 15 -8.17 -20.78 10.76
C TYR A 15 -7.28 -19.63 11.26
N CYS A 16 -6.11 -19.99 11.77
CA CYS A 16 -5.15 -19.05 12.35
C CYS A 16 -3.85 -19.05 11.55
N LEU A 17 -3.38 -17.85 11.20
CA LEU A 17 -2.03 -17.61 10.71
C LEU A 17 -1.12 -17.38 11.92
N VAL A 18 -0.22 -18.32 12.15
CA VAL A 18 0.68 -18.35 13.30
C VAL A 18 2.11 -18.16 12.82
N GLN A 19 2.82 -17.26 13.47
CA GLN A 19 4.26 -17.08 13.28
C GLN A 19 4.97 -17.56 14.55
N PHE A 20 5.96 -18.43 14.41
CA PHE A 20 6.68 -18.99 15.56
C PHE A 20 8.14 -19.27 15.23
N VAL A 21 8.98 -19.27 16.26
CA VAL A 21 10.42 -19.52 16.16
C VAL A 21 10.76 -20.88 16.75
N LEU A 22 11.68 -21.59 16.11
CA LEU A 22 12.23 -22.84 16.62
C LEU A 22 13.25 -22.57 17.73
N VAL A 23 13.09 -23.24 18.87
CA VAL A 23 13.93 -23.11 20.06
C VAL A 23 14.32 -24.51 20.55
N SER A 24 15.46 -24.63 21.23
CA SER A 24 15.87 -25.88 21.86
C SER A 24 16.50 -25.57 23.23
N ASP A 25 16.08 -26.29 24.27
CA ASP A 25 16.68 -26.15 25.62
C ASP A 25 18.02 -26.91 25.71
N THR A 26 18.22 -27.90 24.85
CA THR A 26 19.44 -28.71 24.75
C THR A 26 20.15 -28.42 23.42
N GLN A 27 21.45 -28.69 23.34
CA GLN A 27 22.18 -28.52 22.09
C GLN A 27 21.62 -29.46 21.00
N SER A 28 21.22 -28.88 19.87
CA SER A 28 20.59 -29.59 18.76
C SER A 28 21.32 -29.24 17.47
N GLY A 29 22.02 -30.23 16.89
CA GLY A 29 22.74 -30.04 15.63
C GLY A 29 21.83 -29.61 14.47
N LEU A 30 20.53 -29.95 14.53
CA LEU A 30 19.54 -29.48 13.54
C LEU A 30 19.28 -27.98 13.68
N LEU A 31 19.10 -27.47 14.90
CA LEU A 31 18.89 -26.05 15.14
C LEU A 31 20.15 -25.24 14.79
N ASP A 32 21.33 -25.77 15.11
CA ASP A 32 22.61 -25.16 14.75
C ASP A 32 22.76 -25.05 13.23
N MET A 33 22.46 -26.12 12.48
CA MET A 33 22.45 -26.10 11.02
C MET A 33 21.46 -25.08 10.44
N ILE A 34 20.24 -25.01 10.99
CA ILE A 34 19.21 -24.04 10.56
C ILE A 34 19.71 -22.62 10.79
N ASN A 35 20.28 -22.34 11.96
CA ASN A 35 20.79 -21.01 12.32
C ASN A 35 22.01 -20.62 11.50
N GLU A 36 22.93 -21.56 11.25
CA GLU A 36 24.11 -21.34 10.41
C GLU A 36 23.69 -21.02 8.97
N TYR A 37 22.77 -21.81 8.39
CA TYR A 37 22.24 -21.54 7.05
C TYR A 37 21.47 -20.21 6.97
N SER A 38 20.73 -19.87 8.03
CA SER A 38 19.94 -18.64 8.14
C SER A 38 20.76 -17.41 8.54
N SER A 39 22.06 -17.55 8.81
CA SER A 39 22.91 -16.45 9.28
C SER A 39 23.12 -15.37 8.21
N ASN A 40 23.11 -15.75 6.92
CA ASN A 40 23.27 -14.82 5.81
C ASN A 40 21.92 -14.25 5.33
N LYS A 41 21.49 -13.20 6.02
CA LYS A 41 20.25 -12.47 5.78
C LYS A 41 20.08 -11.90 4.37
N ASN A 42 21.19 -11.53 3.72
CA ASN A 42 21.14 -10.92 2.39
C ASN A 42 20.74 -11.91 1.29
N THR A 43 20.98 -13.22 1.49
CA THR A 43 20.72 -14.22 0.44
C THR A 43 19.83 -15.38 0.87
N ARG A 44 19.58 -15.53 2.18
CA ARG A 44 18.86 -16.68 2.74
C ARG A 44 17.70 -16.23 3.61
N TYR A 45 16.56 -16.91 3.45
CA TYR A 45 15.42 -16.77 4.35
C TYR A 45 15.81 -17.22 5.76
N ASN A 46 15.26 -16.56 6.77
CA ASN A 46 15.40 -17.04 8.15
C ASN A 46 14.53 -18.29 8.37
N HIS A 47 15.13 -19.47 8.27
CA HIS A 47 14.44 -20.75 8.41
C HIS A 47 14.15 -21.15 9.87
N SER A 48 14.69 -20.41 10.86
CA SER A 48 14.29 -20.58 12.27
C SER A 48 12.90 -19.99 12.54
N LEU A 49 12.48 -19.03 11.70
CA LEU A 49 11.20 -18.34 11.77
C LEU A 49 10.21 -18.96 10.79
N LEU A 50 9.19 -19.62 11.31
CA LEU A 50 8.18 -20.31 10.51
C LEU A 50 6.85 -19.57 10.57
N ARG A 51 6.17 -19.50 9.43
CA ARG A 51 4.79 -19.01 9.30
C ARG A 51 3.93 -20.18 8.83
N HIS A 52 2.83 -20.46 9.54
CA HIS A 52 1.95 -21.58 9.22
C HIS A 52 0.48 -21.21 9.41
N GLY A 53 -0.37 -21.72 8.52
CA GLY A 53 -1.81 -21.68 8.69
C GLY A 53 -2.33 -22.97 9.33
N ILE A 54 -2.96 -22.86 10.50
CA ILE A 54 -3.40 -23.97 11.34
C ILE A 54 -4.93 -23.94 11.46
N CYS A 55 -5.56 -25.09 11.26
CA CYS A 55 -6.99 -25.27 11.47
C CYS A 55 -7.28 -25.82 12.87
N VAL A 56 -8.01 -25.05 13.67
CA VAL A 56 -8.54 -25.47 14.97
C VAL A 56 -9.99 -25.91 14.77
N PRO A 57 -10.42 -27.11 15.24
CA PRO A 57 -9.74 -28.03 16.17
C PRO A 57 -8.96 -29.21 15.56
N GLU A 58 -8.88 -29.35 14.24
CA GLU A 58 -8.37 -30.58 13.59
C GLU A 58 -6.93 -30.94 13.96
N GLN A 59 -6.04 -29.95 13.98
CA GLN A 59 -4.64 -30.15 14.36
C GLN A 59 -4.41 -29.92 15.86
N CYS A 60 -5.19 -29.02 16.47
CA CYS A 60 -5.07 -28.61 17.87
C CYS A 60 -6.45 -28.59 18.56
N SER A 61 -6.95 -29.76 18.96
CA SER A 61 -8.30 -29.91 19.51
C SER A 61 -8.52 -29.21 20.86
N TYR A 62 -7.44 -28.99 21.61
CA TYR A 62 -7.46 -28.35 22.92
C TYR A 62 -7.29 -26.83 22.88
N ALA A 63 -7.22 -26.22 21.69
CA ALA A 63 -7.04 -24.77 21.58
C ALA A 63 -8.29 -24.01 22.03
N ASN A 64 -8.19 -23.34 23.18
CA ASN A 64 -9.29 -22.58 23.77
C ASN A 64 -9.45 -21.22 23.07
N LYS A 65 -10.69 -20.80 22.78
CA LYS A 65 -10.98 -19.51 22.12
C LYS A 65 -10.50 -18.28 22.92
N LYS A 66 -10.34 -18.39 24.25
CA LYS A 66 -9.90 -17.27 25.11
C LYS A 66 -8.39 -17.12 25.25
N ASP A 67 -7.64 -18.22 25.06
CA ASP A 67 -6.17 -18.23 25.21
C ASP A 67 -5.54 -19.01 24.05
N GLN A 68 -5.76 -18.48 22.84
CA GLN A 68 -5.32 -19.13 21.61
C GLN A 68 -3.80 -19.23 21.51
N VAL A 69 -3.05 -18.24 21.99
CA VAL A 69 -1.59 -18.18 21.86
C VAL A 69 -0.93 -19.33 22.62
N SER A 70 -1.20 -19.44 23.93
CA SER A 70 -0.58 -20.49 24.75
C SER A 70 -1.04 -21.89 24.35
N SER A 71 -2.29 -22.03 23.92
CA SER A 71 -2.80 -23.33 23.46
C SER A 71 -2.19 -23.77 22.12
N LEU A 72 -2.02 -22.84 21.17
CA LEU A 72 -1.35 -23.11 19.89
C LEU A 72 0.15 -23.37 20.10
N GLU A 73 0.79 -22.66 21.03
CA GLU A 73 2.18 -22.90 21.38
C GLU A 73 2.39 -24.31 21.94
N ALA A 74 1.53 -24.77 22.86
CA ALA A 74 1.57 -26.14 23.36
C ALA A 74 1.40 -27.18 22.24
N CYS A 75 0.46 -26.95 21.32
CA CYS A 75 0.22 -27.83 20.17
C CYS A 75 1.37 -27.93 19.18
N LEU A 76 1.95 -26.79 18.84
CA LEU A 76 3.12 -26.74 17.98
C LEU A 76 4.33 -27.36 18.68
N ASN A 77 4.49 -27.12 19.98
CA ASN A 77 5.57 -27.70 20.76
C ASN A 77 5.49 -29.22 20.77
N ASP A 78 4.32 -29.82 21.04
CA ASP A 78 4.13 -31.27 20.99
C ASP A 78 4.46 -31.86 19.61
N THR A 79 3.95 -31.22 18.54
CA THR A 79 4.10 -31.69 17.16
C THR A 79 5.56 -31.66 16.71
N TYR A 80 6.27 -30.55 16.94
CA TYR A 80 7.67 -30.39 16.54
C TYR A 80 8.62 -31.15 17.47
N TRP A 81 8.28 -31.29 18.75
CA TRP A 81 9.06 -32.09 19.69
C TRP A 81 9.06 -33.57 19.30
N GLN A 82 7.90 -34.13 18.93
CA GLN A 82 7.83 -35.53 18.52
C GLN A 82 8.63 -35.81 17.24
N LYS A 83 8.57 -34.91 16.26
CA LYS A 83 9.16 -35.14 14.93
C LYS A 83 10.63 -34.72 14.82
N TYR A 84 11.02 -33.62 15.47
CA TYR A 84 12.32 -32.98 15.29
C TYR A 84 13.08 -32.75 16.61
N LYS A 85 12.49 -33.05 17.78
CA LYS A 85 13.06 -32.75 19.10
C LYS A 85 13.36 -31.26 19.30
N LEU A 86 12.58 -30.39 18.66
CA LEU A 86 12.65 -28.94 18.79
C LEU A 86 11.38 -28.42 19.45
N LYS A 87 11.53 -27.35 20.22
CA LYS A 87 10.43 -26.59 20.79
C LYS A 87 10.05 -25.41 19.90
N THR A 88 8.86 -24.86 20.10
CA THR A 88 8.36 -23.71 19.34
C THR A 88 7.95 -22.60 20.27
N LYS A 89 8.28 -21.36 19.92
CA LYS A 89 7.79 -20.17 20.61
C LYS A 89 6.92 -19.35 19.66
N VAL A 90 5.64 -19.19 19.99
CA VAL A 90 4.68 -18.43 19.18
C VAL A 90 4.93 -16.93 19.36
N LEU A 91 5.01 -16.20 18.25
CA LEU A 91 5.12 -14.75 18.23
C LEU A 91 3.73 -14.12 18.09
N GLN A 92 3.53 -12.97 18.74
CA GLN A 92 2.35 -12.12 18.57
C GLN A 92 2.63 -11.03 17.53
N PRO A 93 1.62 -10.56 16.76
CA PRO A 93 0.19 -10.85 16.87
C PRO A 93 -0.26 -12.13 16.15
N LEU A 94 -1.27 -12.81 16.72
CA LEU A 94 -1.95 -13.96 16.10
C LEU A 94 -3.11 -13.45 15.24
N GLN A 95 -3.16 -13.80 13.96
CA GLN A 95 -4.30 -13.47 13.11
C GLN A 95 -5.15 -14.70 12.89
N CYS A 96 -6.30 -14.75 13.55
CA CYS A 96 -7.28 -15.81 13.36
C CYS A 96 -8.51 -15.24 12.65
N ASN A 97 -9.15 -16.08 11.83
CA ASN A 97 -10.49 -15.81 11.33
C ASN A 97 -11.47 -15.93 12.51
N THR A 98 -11.47 -14.95 13.40
CA THR A 98 -12.52 -14.86 14.42
C THR A 98 -13.74 -14.28 13.72
N ASP A 99 -14.93 -14.81 14.03
CA ASP A 99 -16.22 -14.36 13.49
C ASP A 99 -16.53 -12.88 13.79
N VAL A 100 -15.63 -12.19 14.50
CA VAL A 100 -15.67 -10.75 14.72
C VAL A 100 -15.26 -10.07 13.42
N LYS A 101 -16.20 -10.01 12.48
CA LYS A 101 -16.26 -8.88 11.56
C LYS A 101 -16.28 -7.65 12.46
N GLU A 102 -15.18 -6.88 12.52
CA GLU A 102 -15.26 -5.55 13.11
C GLU A 102 -16.52 -4.88 12.54
N PRO A 103 -17.37 -4.30 13.40
CA PRO A 103 -18.64 -3.76 12.96
C PRO A 103 -18.33 -2.78 11.84
N ILE A 104 -18.86 -3.10 10.67
CA ILE A 104 -18.71 -2.32 9.45
C ILE A 104 -19.33 -0.97 9.77
N VAL A 105 -18.50 -0.02 10.17
CA VAL A 105 -18.92 1.36 10.13
C VAL A 105 -19.09 1.59 8.63
N PHE A 106 -20.34 1.53 8.18
CA PHE A 106 -20.79 2.28 7.01
C PHE A 106 -20.42 3.73 7.32
N ALA A 107 -19.14 4.06 7.14
CA ALA A 107 -18.65 5.39 7.33
C ALA A 107 -19.47 6.23 6.37
N ALA A 108 -20.04 7.33 6.83
CA ALA A 108 -20.77 8.27 5.98
C ALA A 108 -20.01 8.56 4.67
N GLY A 109 -18.67 8.45 4.69
CA GLY A 109 -17.78 8.45 3.53
C GLY A 109 -18.14 7.49 2.39
N ASN A 110 -18.55 6.24 2.64
CA ASN A 110 -18.90 5.29 1.56
C ASN A 110 -20.13 5.76 0.76
N VAL A 111 -21.13 6.31 1.46
CA VAL A 111 -22.32 6.89 0.82
C VAL A 111 -21.94 8.16 0.05
N VAL A 112 -21.13 9.04 0.65
CA VAL A 112 -20.67 10.28 0.01
C VAL A 112 -19.89 9.99 -1.27
N VAL A 113 -18.96 9.04 -1.24
CA VAL A 113 -18.14 8.68 -2.42
C VAL A 113 -19.02 8.06 -3.50
N LEU A 114 -19.93 7.14 -3.14
CA LEU A 114 -20.88 6.56 -4.09
C LEU A 114 -21.74 7.65 -4.76
N VAL A 115 -22.22 8.62 -3.98
CA VAL A 115 -22.98 9.77 -4.50
C VAL A 115 -22.12 10.60 -5.46
N ILE A 116 -20.86 10.91 -5.12
CA ILE A 116 -19.95 11.66 -6.00
C ILE A 116 -19.74 10.91 -7.32
N ILE A 117 -19.52 9.60 -7.29
CA ILE A 117 -19.35 8.80 -8.52
C ILE A 117 -20.62 8.81 -9.37
N ILE A 118 -21.79 8.63 -8.75
CA ILE A 118 -23.08 8.69 -9.45
C ILE A 118 -23.28 10.07 -10.10
N VAL A 119 -22.96 11.15 -9.40
CA VAL A 119 -23.03 12.52 -9.94
C VAL A 119 -22.09 12.68 -11.14
N ILE A 120 -20.85 12.18 -11.06
CA ILE A 120 -19.89 12.23 -12.18
C ILE A 120 -20.42 11.43 -13.38
N ILE A 121 -20.97 10.24 -13.17
CA ILE A 121 -21.55 9.41 -14.24
C ILE A 121 -22.72 10.14 -14.90
N ILE A 122 -23.62 10.74 -14.11
CA ILE A 122 -24.76 11.51 -14.61
C ILE A 122 -24.27 12.72 -15.40
N MET A 123 -23.30 13.48 -14.90
CA MET A 123 -22.73 14.62 -15.63
C MET A 123 -22.12 14.21 -16.97
N ASN A 124 -21.38 13.10 -17.01
CA ASN A 124 -20.81 12.56 -18.24
C ASN A 124 -21.88 12.08 -19.23
N LEU A 125 -22.94 11.43 -18.73
CA LEU A 125 -24.07 10.98 -19.53
C LEU A 125 -24.81 12.19 -20.14
N VAL A 126 -25.17 13.17 -19.31
CA VAL A 126 -25.86 14.40 -19.73
C VAL A 126 -25.00 15.19 -20.72
N GLY A 127 -23.70 15.37 -20.45
CA GLY A 127 -22.79 16.06 -21.35
C GLY A 127 -22.64 15.36 -22.72
N THR A 128 -22.58 14.03 -22.72
CA THR A 128 -22.46 13.22 -23.95
C THR A 128 -23.75 13.20 -24.76
N LEU A 129 -24.91 13.11 -24.10
CA LEU A 129 -26.24 13.21 -24.74
C LEU A 129 -26.46 14.61 -25.32
N TYR A 130 -26.15 15.66 -24.55
CA TYR A 130 -26.23 17.05 -24.99
C TYR A 130 -25.37 17.29 -26.23
N HIS A 131 -24.12 16.82 -26.23
CA HIS A 131 -23.24 16.91 -27.38
C HIS A 131 -23.77 16.13 -28.60
N SER A 132 -24.41 14.98 -28.40
CA SER A 132 -24.98 14.18 -29.50
C SER A 132 -26.26 14.79 -30.09
N CYS A 133 -27.02 15.56 -29.30
CA CYS A 133 -28.20 16.29 -29.76
C CYS A 133 -27.86 17.64 -30.41
N LEU A 134 -26.63 18.13 -30.22
CA LEU A 134 -26.15 19.35 -30.83
C LEU A 134 -25.90 19.13 -32.34
N MET A 135 -26.93 19.40 -33.15
CA MET A 135 -26.84 19.49 -34.61
C MET A 135 -26.02 20.73 -35.02
N ASN A 136 -24.70 20.67 -34.83
CA ASN A 136 -23.73 21.63 -35.38
C ASN A 136 -23.79 23.07 -34.84
N SER A 137 -24.50 23.32 -33.74
CA SER A 137 -24.56 24.64 -33.08
C SER A 137 -23.44 24.81 -32.05
N ARG A 138 -23.12 26.06 -31.67
CA ARG A 138 -22.19 26.34 -30.55
C ARG A 138 -22.90 26.06 -29.23
N GLY A 139 -22.65 24.88 -28.66
CA GLY A 139 -23.23 24.44 -27.40
C GLY A 139 -22.63 25.12 -26.16
N ASN A 140 -23.27 24.93 -25.00
CA ASN A 140 -22.78 25.46 -23.73
C ASN A 140 -21.45 24.79 -23.33
N ARG A 141 -20.42 25.63 -23.11
CA ARG A 141 -19.05 25.20 -22.78
C ARG A 141 -18.99 24.30 -21.55
N PHE A 142 -19.81 24.56 -20.51
CA PHE A 142 -19.80 23.78 -19.27
C PHE A 142 -20.28 22.35 -19.45
N LEU A 143 -21.33 22.12 -20.24
CA LEU A 143 -21.86 20.77 -20.51
C LEU A 143 -20.95 19.99 -21.46
N LEU A 144 -20.27 20.70 -22.37
CA LEU A 144 -19.29 20.12 -23.28
C LEU A 144 -18.04 19.61 -22.56
N CYS A 145 -17.66 20.18 -21.41
CA CYS A 145 -16.55 19.68 -20.58
C CYS A 145 -16.76 18.23 -20.10
N PHE A 146 -18.01 17.80 -19.93
CA PHE A 146 -18.36 16.44 -19.51
C PHE A 146 -18.68 15.50 -20.68
N SER A 147 -18.53 15.95 -21.94
CA SER A 147 -18.78 15.11 -23.11
C SER A 147 -17.63 14.12 -23.34
N ILE A 148 -17.91 12.83 -23.14
CA ILE A 148 -16.92 11.76 -23.34
C ILE A 148 -16.44 11.75 -24.80
N LYS A 149 -17.35 11.91 -25.77
CA LYS A 149 -17.00 11.93 -27.20
C LYS A 149 -15.98 13.02 -27.52
N GLN A 150 -16.18 14.23 -26.98
CA GLN A 150 -15.28 15.35 -27.22
C GLN A 150 -13.95 15.19 -26.47
N ASN A 151 -14.00 14.70 -25.23
CA ASN A 151 -12.79 14.43 -24.44
C ASN A 151 -11.93 13.33 -25.09
N ILE A 152 -12.53 12.26 -25.61
CA ILE A 152 -11.81 11.21 -26.36
C ILE A 152 -11.21 11.77 -27.65
N SER A 153 -11.93 12.62 -28.36
CA SER A 153 -11.38 13.27 -29.57
C SER A 153 -10.16 14.12 -29.23
N LYS A 154 -10.21 14.94 -28.17
CA LYS A 154 -9.07 15.72 -27.67
C LYS A 154 -7.90 14.85 -27.19
N LEU A 155 -8.17 13.66 -26.66
CA LEU A 155 -7.13 12.71 -26.26
C LEU A 155 -6.47 12.02 -27.46
N ARG A 156 -7.16 11.91 -28.59
CA ARG A 156 -6.64 11.29 -29.83
C ARG A 156 -5.97 12.30 -30.77
N THR A 157 -6.21 13.59 -30.61
CA THR A 157 -5.53 14.62 -31.39
C THR A 157 -4.05 14.68 -30.98
N SER A 158 -3.14 14.52 -31.95
CA SER A 158 -1.70 14.65 -31.73
C SER A 158 -1.33 16.02 -31.19
N TYR A 159 -0.44 16.02 -30.20
CA TYR A 159 0.05 17.15 -29.41
C TYR A 159 0.85 18.21 -30.21
N THR A 160 0.91 18.09 -31.54
CA THR A 160 1.75 18.91 -32.41
C THR A 160 1.13 20.27 -32.81
N ASN A 161 -0.13 20.54 -32.45
CA ASN A 161 -0.87 21.76 -32.83
C ASN A 161 -1.45 22.49 -31.60
N LEU A 162 -0.64 22.78 -30.58
CA LEU A 162 -1.07 23.56 -29.42
C LEU A 162 -0.33 24.90 -29.39
N ASP A 163 -1.11 25.99 -29.48
CA ASP A 163 -0.66 27.39 -29.39
C ASP A 163 0.14 27.68 -28.10
N ASP A 164 1.07 28.62 -28.20
CA ASP A 164 2.07 28.98 -27.17
C ASP A 164 1.50 29.38 -25.79
N ASP A 165 0.20 29.69 -25.68
CA ASP A 165 -0.45 30.02 -24.39
C ASP A 165 -0.74 28.77 -23.53
N GLU A 166 -0.97 27.61 -24.13
CA GLU A 166 -1.20 26.35 -23.39
C GLU A 166 0.12 25.72 -22.88
N GLN A 167 1.26 26.29 -23.30
CA GLN A 167 2.60 25.95 -22.85
C GLN A 167 2.86 26.38 -21.39
N GLN A 168 2.18 27.41 -20.88
CA GLN A 168 2.32 27.88 -19.49
C GLN A 168 1.77 26.89 -18.45
N ILE A 169 0.78 26.06 -18.82
CA ILE A 169 0.17 25.07 -17.91
C ILE A 169 1.05 23.81 -17.78
N LYS A 170 2.11 23.66 -18.61
CA LYS A 170 3.08 22.55 -18.50
C LYS A 170 3.76 22.45 -17.12
N CYS A 171 3.85 23.56 -16.38
CA CYS A 171 4.47 23.58 -15.04
C CYS A 171 3.67 22.80 -13.99
N PHE A 172 2.38 22.53 -14.22
CA PHE A 172 1.53 21.77 -13.29
C PHE A 172 1.30 20.32 -13.74
N HIS A 173 2.24 19.74 -14.50
CA HIS A 173 2.15 18.35 -14.93
C HIS A 173 1.95 17.36 -13.76
N GLY A 174 2.56 17.62 -12.60
CA GLY A 174 2.39 16.82 -11.39
C GLY A 174 0.96 16.80 -10.82
N LEU A 175 0.20 17.89 -10.98
CA LEU A 175 -1.20 17.95 -10.52
C LEU A 175 -2.17 17.18 -11.41
N ARG A 176 -1.77 16.81 -12.64
CA ARG A 176 -2.63 16.03 -13.54
C ARG A 176 -2.89 14.62 -13.03
N LEU A 177 -1.97 14.06 -12.24
CA LEU A 177 -2.12 12.73 -11.64
C LEU A 177 -2.88 12.76 -10.31
N THR A 178 -3.02 13.94 -9.68
CA THR A 178 -3.68 14.09 -8.38
C THR A 178 -5.13 13.59 -8.38
N PRO A 179 -5.98 13.86 -9.39
CA PRO A 179 -7.35 13.32 -9.42
C PRO A 179 -7.38 11.78 -9.47
N SER A 180 -6.55 11.16 -10.32
CA SER A 180 -6.47 9.70 -10.42
C SER A 180 -5.94 9.08 -9.11
N TYR A 181 -4.94 9.70 -8.50
CA TYR A 181 -4.37 9.25 -7.24
C TYR A 181 -5.39 9.38 -6.09
N ALA A 182 -6.11 10.49 -6.01
CA ALA A 182 -7.16 10.69 -5.01
C ALA A 182 -8.29 9.67 -5.15
N LEU A 183 -8.69 9.32 -6.38
CA LEU A 183 -9.68 8.26 -6.62
C LEU A 183 -9.21 6.89 -6.12
N ILE A 184 -7.94 6.54 -6.35
CA ILE A 184 -7.36 5.29 -5.85
C ILE A 184 -7.32 5.31 -4.33
N LEU A 185 -6.86 6.40 -3.71
CA LEU A 185 -6.82 6.55 -2.26
C LEU A 185 -8.22 6.37 -1.63
N VAL A 186 -9.22 7.04 -2.22
CA VAL A 186 -10.62 6.91 -1.81
C VAL A 186 -11.10 5.47 -1.96
N PHE A 187 -10.81 4.82 -3.08
CA PHE A 187 -11.16 3.42 -3.30
C PHE A 187 -10.50 2.50 -2.26
N THR A 188 -9.23 2.72 -1.93
CA THR A 188 -8.49 1.98 -0.91
C THR A 188 -9.16 2.08 0.45
N ILE A 189 -9.50 3.28 0.91
CA ILE A 189 -10.11 3.46 2.25
C ILE A 189 -11.58 3.01 2.32
N THR A 190 -12.29 2.94 1.19
CA THR A 190 -13.73 2.64 1.14
C THR A 190 -14.05 1.22 0.70
N TRP A 191 -13.67 0.84 -0.52
CA TRP A 191 -14.10 -0.41 -1.15
C TRP A 191 -13.09 -1.54 -1.03
N LEU A 192 -11.79 -1.25 -1.04
CA LEU A 192 -10.77 -2.28 -1.14
C LEU A 192 -10.92 -3.34 -0.04
N GLY A 193 -11.17 -2.95 1.21
CA GLY A 193 -11.37 -3.91 2.31
C GLY A 193 -12.53 -4.90 2.10
N HIS A 194 -13.51 -4.58 1.24
CA HIS A 194 -14.70 -5.40 0.99
C HIS A 194 -14.57 -6.37 -0.19
N LEU A 195 -13.53 -6.27 -1.01
CA LEU A 195 -13.37 -7.12 -2.20
C LEU A 195 -12.94 -8.56 -1.88
N GLY A 196 -12.49 -8.81 -0.65
CA GLY A 196 -12.06 -10.12 -0.21
C GLY A 196 -12.51 -10.43 1.21
N SER A 197 -12.27 -11.67 1.60
CA SER A 197 -12.59 -12.20 2.92
C SER A 197 -11.54 -13.20 3.37
N GLY A 198 -11.47 -13.44 4.67
CA GLY A 198 -10.61 -14.46 5.27
C GLY A 198 -9.31 -13.92 5.86
N THR A 199 -8.59 -14.78 6.59
CA THR A 199 -7.42 -14.38 7.40
C THR A 199 -6.30 -13.78 6.56
N PHE A 200 -6.05 -14.32 5.37
CA PHE A 200 -5.02 -13.75 4.49
C PHE A 200 -5.39 -12.33 4.03
N TRP A 201 -6.65 -12.07 3.72
CA TRP A 201 -7.13 -10.73 3.36
C TRP A 201 -6.99 -9.75 4.53
N GLN A 202 -7.23 -10.23 5.75
CA GLN A 202 -7.03 -9.44 6.97
C GLN A 202 -5.55 -9.03 7.13
N VAL A 203 -4.60 -9.96 6.97
CA VAL A 203 -3.17 -9.64 7.04
C VAL A 203 -2.76 -8.71 5.90
N ALA A 204 -3.13 -9.06 4.66
CA ALA A 204 -2.52 -8.50 3.46
C ALA A 204 -3.13 -7.17 3.04
N ILE A 205 -4.45 -6.99 3.21
CA ILE A 205 -5.18 -5.84 2.68
C ILE A 205 -5.79 -4.99 3.78
N MET A 206 -6.41 -5.60 4.80
CA MET A 206 -7.10 -4.83 5.84
C MET A 206 -6.13 -3.98 6.66
N SER A 207 -4.94 -4.51 6.98
CA SER A 207 -3.87 -3.75 7.62
C SER A 207 -3.50 -2.48 6.83
N GLU A 208 -3.35 -2.59 5.50
CA GLU A 208 -3.09 -1.45 4.62
C GLU A 208 -4.26 -0.46 4.62
N VAL A 209 -5.50 -0.96 4.52
CA VAL A 209 -6.71 -0.12 4.53
C VAL A 209 -6.85 0.68 5.83
N GLU A 210 -6.55 0.08 6.97
CA GLU A 210 -6.57 0.74 8.28
C GLU A 210 -5.53 1.86 8.36
N TRP A 211 -4.28 1.58 7.99
CA TRP A 211 -3.23 2.60 7.92
C TRP A 211 -3.61 3.75 6.98
N CYS A 212 -4.23 3.45 5.85
CA CYS A 212 -4.75 4.46 4.94
C CYS A 212 -5.88 5.28 5.57
N ARG A 213 -6.82 4.67 6.30
CA ARG A 213 -7.95 5.36 6.95
C ARG A 213 -7.51 6.32 8.05
N GLU A 214 -6.47 5.98 8.78
CA GLU A 214 -5.95 6.86 9.83
C GLU A 214 -5.25 8.11 9.27
N SER A 215 -4.67 8.01 8.07
CA SER A 215 -3.73 9.02 7.57
C SER A 215 -4.02 9.57 6.17
N TRP A 216 -5.18 9.25 5.61
CA TRP A 216 -5.56 9.62 4.24
C TRP A 216 -5.35 11.12 3.92
N LEU A 217 -5.58 12.02 4.88
CA LEU A 217 -5.35 13.46 4.70
C LEU A 217 -3.88 13.76 4.35
N TYR A 218 -2.92 13.13 5.03
CA TYR A 218 -1.50 13.34 4.78
C TYR A 218 -1.09 12.83 3.40
N TYR A 219 -1.68 11.73 2.95
CA TYR A 219 -1.46 11.18 1.61
C TYR A 219 -2.10 12.04 0.52
N LEU A 220 -3.29 12.61 0.75
CA LEU A 220 -3.96 13.50 -0.19
C LEU A 220 -3.18 14.81 -0.41
N PHE A 221 -2.60 15.37 0.65
CA PHE A 221 -1.81 16.59 0.60
C PHE A 221 -0.32 16.37 0.34
N TYR A 222 0.11 15.15 0.05
CA TYR A 222 1.52 14.81 -0.24
C TYR A 222 2.49 15.19 0.88
N ILE A 223 2.09 15.07 2.15
CA ILE A 223 2.96 15.33 3.33
C ILE A 223 3.25 14.05 4.14
N ASN A 224 2.80 12.91 3.64
CA ASN A 224 2.99 11.60 4.26
C ASN A 224 4.46 11.24 4.51
N ASN A 225 5.41 11.74 3.69
CA ASN A 225 6.85 11.47 3.89
C ASN A 225 7.43 12.06 5.19
N TYR A 226 6.75 13.03 5.82
CA TYR A 226 7.26 13.71 7.02
C TYR A 226 6.46 13.42 8.29
N VAL A 227 5.15 13.21 8.16
CA VAL A 227 4.25 13.13 9.31
C VAL A 227 4.03 11.71 9.78
N ASN A 228 3.97 10.73 8.87
CA ASN A 228 3.63 9.37 9.23
C ASN A 228 4.62 8.34 8.66
N SER A 229 5.02 7.39 9.51
CA SER A 229 5.81 6.22 9.13
C SER A 229 4.96 5.05 8.63
N ASN A 230 3.63 5.12 8.76
CA ASN A 230 2.75 4.06 8.24
C ASN A 230 2.89 3.98 6.71
N ARG A 231 2.61 2.79 6.16
CA ARG A 231 2.79 2.52 4.73
C ARG A 231 1.42 2.35 4.07
N CYS A 232 0.66 3.43 3.90
CA CYS A 232 -0.49 3.42 2.99
C CYS A 232 0.01 3.54 1.55
N MET A 233 -0.33 2.56 0.69
CA MET A 233 0.02 2.51 -0.72
C MET A 233 1.52 2.71 -0.96
N TYR A 234 2.28 1.62 -1.06
CA TYR A 234 3.76 1.67 -1.16
C TYR A 234 4.36 2.60 -2.23
N HIS A 235 3.63 2.97 -3.28
CA HIS A 235 4.11 3.90 -4.32
C HIS A 235 3.88 5.39 -3.98
N SER A 236 3.13 5.69 -2.92
CA SER A 236 2.71 7.05 -2.56
C SER A 236 3.86 7.95 -2.10
N TRP A 237 4.92 7.37 -1.49
CA TRP A 237 6.10 8.14 -1.06
C TRP A 237 6.80 8.85 -2.22
N TYR A 238 6.90 8.16 -3.36
CA TYR A 238 7.52 8.70 -4.57
C TYR A 238 6.66 9.80 -5.17
N MET A 239 5.34 9.61 -5.19
CA MET A 239 4.42 10.63 -5.67
C MET A 239 4.48 11.90 -4.81
N ALA A 240 4.53 11.76 -3.48
CA ALA A 240 4.68 12.88 -2.58
C ALA A 240 6.02 13.61 -2.77
N SER A 241 7.12 12.86 -2.89
CA SER A 241 8.45 13.43 -3.16
C SER A 241 8.48 14.24 -4.45
N ASN A 242 7.89 13.73 -5.54
CA ASN A 242 7.83 14.46 -6.80
C ASN A 242 7.08 15.80 -6.68
N VAL A 243 5.94 15.82 -5.99
CA VAL A 243 5.16 17.05 -5.80
C VAL A 243 5.93 18.05 -4.93
N GLN A 244 6.58 17.58 -3.85
CA GLN A 244 7.40 18.41 -2.97
C GLN A 244 8.58 19.04 -3.72
N VAL A 245 9.32 18.25 -4.50
CA VAL A 245 10.46 18.74 -5.31
C VAL A 245 9.98 19.67 -6.42
N MET A 246 8.81 19.42 -7.02
CA MET A 246 8.20 20.34 -7.99
C MET A 246 7.90 21.70 -7.36
N ILE A 247 7.30 21.72 -6.16
CA ILE A 247 7.02 22.96 -5.42
C ILE A 247 8.32 23.69 -5.09
N LEU A 248 9.32 22.99 -4.56
CA LEU A 248 10.65 23.55 -4.26
C LEU A 248 11.30 24.14 -5.53
N GLY A 249 11.27 23.39 -6.63
CA GLY A 249 11.83 23.83 -7.92
C GLY A 249 11.16 25.10 -8.44
N TYR A 250 9.85 25.23 -8.27
CA TYR A 250 9.13 26.46 -8.60
C TYR A 250 9.61 27.65 -7.76
N PHE A 251 9.73 27.50 -6.43
CA PHE A 251 10.25 28.56 -5.57
C PHE A 251 11.68 28.98 -5.96
N VAL A 252 12.56 28.02 -6.22
CA VAL A 252 13.94 28.28 -6.65
C VAL A 252 13.95 29.05 -7.97
N CYS A 253 13.13 28.66 -8.95
CA CYS A 253 13.03 29.35 -10.23
C CYS A 253 12.51 30.79 -10.13
N VAL A 254 11.56 31.06 -9.22
CA VAL A 254 11.02 32.40 -8.96
C VAL A 254 12.05 33.31 -8.27
N LEU A 255 12.80 32.76 -7.32
CA LEU A 255 13.81 33.49 -6.54
C LEU A 255 15.10 33.72 -7.35
N ALA A 256 15.54 32.74 -8.13
CA ALA A 256 16.72 32.83 -8.98
C ALA A 256 16.39 33.50 -10.33
N ARG A 257 16.27 34.84 -10.36
CA ARG A 257 15.89 35.56 -11.59
C ARG A 257 17.02 35.68 -12.62
N GLY A 258 18.28 35.77 -12.18
CA GLY A 258 19.45 35.94 -13.06
C GLY A 258 20.01 34.64 -13.63
N ARG A 259 20.59 34.67 -14.84
CA ARG A 259 21.18 33.48 -15.50
C ARG A 259 22.23 32.80 -14.64
N SER A 260 23.16 33.58 -14.06
CA SER A 260 24.20 33.03 -13.18
C SER A 260 23.62 32.47 -11.89
N ALA A 261 22.62 33.14 -11.30
CA ALA A 261 21.94 32.66 -10.09
C ALA A 261 21.24 31.32 -10.32
N LYS A 262 20.58 31.13 -11.48
CA LYS A 262 19.96 29.85 -11.86
C LYS A 262 20.99 28.73 -12.01
N ILE A 263 22.12 29.01 -12.66
CA ILE A 263 23.18 28.01 -12.86
C ILE A 263 23.77 27.58 -11.51
N TRP A 264 24.12 28.54 -10.65
CA TRP A 264 24.68 28.24 -9.34
C TRP A 264 23.70 27.52 -8.42
N THR A 265 22.43 27.96 -8.38
CA THR A 265 21.41 27.29 -7.56
C THR A 265 21.16 25.86 -8.01
N MET A 266 21.06 25.60 -9.33
CA MET A 266 20.93 24.24 -9.85
C MET A 266 22.17 23.38 -9.57
N ALA A 267 23.38 23.92 -9.74
CA ALA A 267 24.62 23.20 -9.43
C ALA A 267 24.70 22.80 -7.95
N ILE A 268 24.33 23.72 -7.05
CA ILE A 268 24.26 23.44 -5.60
C ILE A 268 23.21 22.37 -5.30
N LEU A 269 22.01 22.46 -5.87
CA LEU A 269 20.96 21.46 -5.64
C LEU A 269 21.37 20.07 -6.13
N ILE A 270 22.07 19.96 -7.27
CA ILE A 270 22.60 18.69 -7.78
C ILE A 270 23.68 18.14 -6.84
N ALA A 271 24.60 18.99 -6.38
CA ALA A 271 25.64 18.58 -5.44
C ALA A 271 25.03 18.11 -4.10
N VAL A 272 24.07 18.86 -3.56
CA VAL A 272 23.35 18.50 -2.33
C VAL A 272 22.56 17.21 -2.51
N GLY A 273 21.85 17.07 -3.64
CA GLY A 273 21.04 15.90 -3.97
C GLY A 273 21.83 14.62 -4.20
N THR A 274 23.13 14.71 -4.51
CA THR A 274 24.01 13.53 -4.63
C THR A 274 24.79 13.27 -3.35
N ILE A 275 25.33 14.31 -2.71
CA ILE A 275 26.19 14.19 -1.52
C ILE A 275 25.37 13.77 -0.30
N ILE A 276 24.18 14.34 -0.07
CA ILE A 276 23.39 14.00 1.13
C ILE A 276 22.99 12.52 1.14
N PRO A 277 22.37 11.95 0.09
CA PRO A 277 22.05 10.53 0.08
C PRO A 277 23.30 9.66 0.19
N ALA A 278 24.39 10.00 -0.51
CA ALA A 278 25.64 9.25 -0.42
C ALA A 278 26.22 9.25 1.01
N ALA A 279 26.22 10.40 1.68
CA ALA A 279 26.66 10.51 3.07
C ALA A 279 25.74 9.72 4.00
N HIS A 280 24.43 9.83 3.84
CA HIS A 280 23.45 9.11 4.65
C HIS A 280 23.61 7.59 4.50
N THR A 281 23.77 7.10 3.26
CA THR A 281 24.04 5.68 2.98
C THR A 281 25.34 5.23 3.62
N PHE A 282 26.41 6.03 3.52
CA PHE A 282 27.71 5.70 4.11
C PHE A 282 27.70 5.67 5.64
N TYR A 283 27.07 6.67 6.29
CA TYR A 283 27.07 6.76 7.75
C TYR A 283 26.10 5.79 8.43
N GLN A 284 25.02 5.40 7.75
CA GLN A 284 24.03 4.47 8.29
C GLN A 284 24.24 3.03 7.85
N ASP A 285 25.31 2.75 7.10
CA ASP A 285 25.64 1.42 6.58
C ASP A 285 24.45 0.79 5.83
N LEU A 286 23.80 1.60 5.00
CA LEU A 286 22.62 1.22 4.23
C LEU A 286 23.02 0.64 2.87
N ASP A 287 22.19 -0.26 2.34
CA ASP A 287 22.35 -0.74 0.97
C ASP A 287 22.03 0.37 -0.05
N ALA A 288 22.92 0.55 -1.03
CA ALA A 288 22.77 1.56 -2.07
C ALA A 288 21.62 1.26 -3.07
N VAL A 289 21.18 0.01 -3.11
CA VAL A 289 20.06 -0.46 -3.94
C VAL A 289 19.09 -1.19 -3.03
N LEU A 290 17.79 -1.06 -3.31
CA LEU A 290 16.78 -1.87 -2.64
C LEU A 290 17.03 -3.35 -2.96
N PHE A 291 17.73 -4.04 -2.07
CA PHE A 291 17.82 -5.48 -2.09
C PHE A 291 16.52 -6.00 -1.48
N VAL A 292 15.69 -6.68 -2.28
CA VAL A 292 14.56 -7.43 -1.72
C VAL A 292 15.19 -8.62 -1.02
N SER A 293 15.58 -8.42 0.24
CA SER A 293 16.02 -9.50 1.08
C SER A 293 14.85 -10.46 1.27
N PRO A 294 15.13 -11.76 1.42
CA PRO A 294 14.10 -12.75 1.67
C PRO A 294 13.34 -12.58 3.00
N GLU A 295 13.66 -11.58 3.82
CA GLU A 295 13.14 -11.40 5.18
C GLU A 295 12.09 -10.29 5.30
#